data_AF-A0A537M9N6-F1
#
_entry.id   AF-A0A537M9N6-F1
#
_cell.length_a   1.000
_cell.length_b   1.000
_cell.length_c   1.000
_cell.angle_alpha   90.00
_cell.angle_beta   90.00
_cell.angle_gamma   90.00
#
_symmetry.space_group_name_H-M   'P 1'
#
loop_
_entity.id
_entity.type
_entity.pdbx_description
1 polymer ?
#
loop_
_entity_poly.entity_id
_entity_poly.type
_entity_poly.pdbx_seq_one_letter_code
_entity_poly.pdbx_strand_id
1 'polypeptide(L)'
;MIDTSDGTASDLLHLVTASGAGVRLDEARLPVPEGLPEAAGEAGEDPAEWMLGGGEDYELLFTAAGEFDPQAPGLAGTLGAPLSRIGEILPASDGRWIVGRGGRQRPLTAPGWDHFRRAPLNNRGTGEG
;
A
#
# COMPACT_ATOMS: atom_id res chain seq x y z
N MET A 1 12.80 2.71 -7.77
CA MET A 1 12.56 1.45 -7.06
C MET A 1 12.92 1.67 -5.62
N ILE A 2 12.18 1.05 -4.71
CA ILE A 2 12.33 1.13 -3.25
C ILE A 2 11.85 -0.21 -2.68
N ASP A 3 12.37 -0.61 -1.53
CA ASP A 3 11.85 -1.73 -0.75
C ASP A 3 10.64 -1.29 0.11
N THR A 4 9.73 -2.21 0.41
CA THR A 4 8.54 -1.93 1.25
C THR A 4 8.84 -2.19 2.74
N SER A 5 9.55 -1.26 3.38
CA SER A 5 9.87 -1.34 4.82
C SER A 5 8.80 -0.67 5.69
N ASP A 6 8.25 0.45 5.22
CA ASP A 6 7.40 1.36 6.00
C ASP A 6 5.91 1.21 5.62
N GLY A 7 5.62 0.24 4.75
CA GLY A 7 4.31 -0.04 4.17
C GLY A 7 4.18 0.50 2.75
N THR A 8 3.47 -0.26 1.90
CA THR A 8 3.30 0.02 0.47
C THR A 8 2.85 1.46 0.19
N ALA A 9 1.95 2.03 1.00
CA ALA A 9 1.47 3.39 0.80
C ALA A 9 2.57 4.45 1.06
N SER A 10 3.38 4.25 2.11
CA SER A 10 4.48 5.14 2.48
C SER A 10 5.57 5.14 1.42
N ASP A 11 6.02 3.95 1.03
CA ASP A 11 7.14 3.81 0.10
C ASP A 11 6.74 4.21 -1.33
N LEU A 12 5.49 3.97 -1.73
CA LEU A 12 4.97 4.50 -2.98
C LEU A 12 4.92 6.04 -2.98
N LEU A 13 4.54 6.66 -1.85
CA LEU A 13 4.56 8.12 -1.71
C LEU A 13 5.98 8.68 -1.78
N HIS A 14 6.95 8.04 -1.14
CA HIS A 14 8.36 8.41 -1.25
C HIS A 14 8.83 8.36 -2.71
N LEU A 15 8.57 7.24 -3.39
CA LEU A 15 8.95 7.01 -4.77
C LEU A 15 8.40 8.10 -5.72
N VAL A 16 7.10 8.38 -5.68
CA VAL A 16 6.48 9.33 -6.61
C VAL A 16 6.74 10.78 -6.23
N THR A 17 6.98 11.07 -4.95
CA THR A 17 7.41 12.41 -4.52
C THR A 17 8.81 12.73 -5.04
N ALA A 18 9.76 11.83 -4.85
CA ALA A 18 11.13 12.00 -5.35
C ALA A 18 11.18 12.11 -6.88
N SER A 19 10.22 11.50 -7.57
CA SER A 19 10.14 11.49 -9.03
C SER A 19 9.29 12.62 -9.63
N GLY A 20 8.64 13.45 -8.81
CA GLY A 20 7.72 14.48 -9.29
C GLY A 20 6.56 13.92 -10.12
N ALA A 21 5.97 12.80 -9.68
CA ALA A 21 4.93 12.07 -10.40
C ALA A 21 3.62 11.95 -9.58
N GLY A 22 2.53 11.70 -10.31
CA GLY A 22 1.27 11.22 -9.76
C GLY A 22 1.21 9.70 -9.76
N VAL A 23 0.17 9.14 -9.12
CA VAL A 23 -0.03 7.69 -9.08
C VAL A 23 -1.48 7.32 -8.85
N ARG A 24 -1.87 6.18 -9.42
CA ARG A 24 -3.11 5.48 -9.10
C ARG A 24 -2.80 4.05 -8.68
N LEU A 25 -3.01 3.76 -7.39
CA LEU A 25 -2.92 2.43 -6.80
C LEU A 25 -4.28 1.75 -6.86
N ASP A 26 -4.34 0.50 -7.33
CA ASP A 26 -5.55 -0.33 -7.34
C ASP A 26 -5.49 -1.32 -6.17
N GLU A 27 -6.28 -1.06 -5.14
CA GLU A 27 -6.30 -1.83 -3.90
C GLU A 27 -6.68 -3.30 -4.15
N ALA A 28 -7.51 -3.57 -5.17
CA ALA A 28 -7.93 -4.92 -5.50
C ALA A 28 -6.82 -5.76 -6.17
N ARG A 29 -5.70 -5.13 -6.55
CA ARG A 29 -4.56 -5.80 -7.19
C ARG A 29 -3.36 -5.99 -6.26
N LEU A 30 -3.45 -5.53 -5.01
CA LEU A 30 -2.40 -5.78 -4.03
C LEU A 30 -2.25 -7.30 -3.81
N PRO A 31 -1.02 -7.83 -3.79
CA PRO A 31 -0.79 -9.22 -3.43
C PRO A 31 -1.20 -9.42 -1.98
N VAL A 32 -2.11 -10.36 -1.74
CA VAL A 32 -2.61 -10.67 -0.40
C VAL A 32 -1.87 -11.90 0.13
N PRO A 33 -1.10 -11.78 1.24
CA PRO A 33 -0.48 -12.92 1.88
C PRO A 33 -1.52 -13.94 2.35
N GLU A 34 -1.15 -15.23 2.32
CA GLU A 34 -1.98 -16.30 2.85
C GLU A 34 -2.25 -16.10 4.34
N GLY A 35 -3.50 -16.28 4.78
CA GLY A 35 -3.89 -16.10 6.19
C GLY A 35 -4.11 -14.66 6.63
N LEU A 36 -3.70 -13.65 5.84
CA LEU A 36 -3.93 -12.24 6.18
C LEU A 36 -5.43 -11.90 6.27
N PRO A 37 -6.30 -12.32 5.32
CA PRO A 37 -7.73 -12.03 5.41
C PRO A 37 -8.39 -12.62 6.65
N GLU A 38 -8.01 -13.85 7.02
CA GLU A 38 -8.52 -14.55 8.20
C GLU A 38 -8.08 -13.83 9.48
N ALA A 39 -6.79 -13.52 9.60
CA ALA A 39 -6.24 -12.80 10.76
C ALA A 39 -6.83 -11.40 10.92
N ALA A 40 -6.97 -10.65 9.83
CA ALA A 40 -7.63 -9.34 9.84
C ALA A 40 -9.10 -9.47 10.26
N GLY A 41 -9.80 -10.49 9.75
CA GLY A 41 -11.17 -10.81 10.14
C GLY A 41 -11.33 -11.13 11.62
N GLU A 42 -10.41 -11.91 12.19
CA GLU A 42 -10.38 -12.22 13.63
C GLU A 42 -10.10 -10.97 14.50
N ALA A 43 -9.32 -10.02 13.99
CA ALA A 43 -9.07 -8.74 14.64
C ALA A 43 -10.21 -7.71 14.46
N GLY A 44 -11.16 -7.98 13.54
CA GLY A 44 -12.21 -7.02 13.16
C GLY A 44 -11.69 -5.85 12.33
N GLU A 45 -10.58 -6.03 11.63
CA GLU A 45 -9.90 -5.02 10.81
C GLU A 45 -10.00 -5.34 9.31
N ASP A 46 -9.71 -4.34 8.46
CA ASP A 46 -9.66 -4.51 7.01
C ASP A 46 -8.25 -4.96 6.59
N PRO A 47 -8.07 -6.12 5.92
CA PRO A 47 -6.75 -6.55 5.45
C PRO A 47 -6.08 -5.54 4.51
N ALA A 48 -6.84 -4.70 3.80
CA ALA A 48 -6.27 -3.64 2.96
C ALA A 48 -5.48 -2.61 3.77
N GLU A 49 -5.92 -2.29 4.99
CA GLU A 49 -5.20 -1.35 5.85
C GLU A 49 -3.87 -1.94 6.32
N TRP A 50 -3.80 -3.26 6.54
CA TRP A 50 -2.55 -3.96 6.87
C TRP A 50 -1.60 -4.01 5.68
N MET A 51 -2.08 -4.31 4.47
CA MET A 51 -1.23 -4.31 3.26
C MET A 51 -0.69 -2.91 2.90
N LEU A 52 -1.45 -1.86 3.19
CA LEU A 52 -1.07 -0.49 2.86
C LEU A 52 -0.14 0.14 3.91
N GLY A 53 -0.33 -0.19 5.19
CA GLY A 53 0.34 0.48 6.30
C GLY A 53 1.09 -0.43 7.28
N GLY A 54 1.09 -1.75 7.10
CA GLY A 54 1.76 -2.71 7.98
C GLY A 54 3.28 -2.59 7.92
N GLY A 55 3.85 -2.64 6.71
CA GLY A 55 5.30 -2.64 6.52
C GLY A 55 5.93 -3.98 6.86
N GLU A 56 7.26 -4.00 6.95
CA GLU A 56 8.08 -5.21 7.22
C GLU A 56 7.93 -6.36 6.21
N ASP A 57 7.27 -6.11 5.07
CA ASP A 57 7.14 -7.08 3.98
C ASP A 57 8.46 -7.28 3.23
N TYR A 58 9.31 -6.23 3.18
CA TYR A 58 10.60 -6.21 2.47
C TYR A 58 10.52 -6.65 0.98
N GLU A 59 9.37 -6.42 0.35
CA GLU A 59 9.13 -6.66 -1.07
C GLU A 59 9.70 -5.51 -1.93
N LEU A 60 9.85 -5.75 -3.24
CA LEU A 60 10.35 -4.74 -4.17
C LEU A 60 9.22 -3.96 -4.85
N LEU A 61 9.20 -2.64 -4.65
CA LEU A 61 8.31 -1.71 -5.34
C LEU A 61 9.05 -0.93 -6.43
N PHE A 62 8.61 -1.08 -7.67
CA PHE A 62 9.22 -0.41 -8.83
C PHE A 62 8.20 0.04 -9.87
N THR A 63 8.68 0.86 -10.81
CA THR A 63 7.91 1.37 -11.95
C THR A 63 8.53 0.88 -13.24
N ALA A 64 7.70 0.48 -14.20
CA ALA A 64 8.12 0.10 -15.54
C ALA A 64 7.42 1.00 -16.57
N ALA A 65 8.13 1.37 -17.63
CA ALA A 65 7.59 2.15 -18.72
C ALA A 65 6.93 1.24 -19.78
N GLY A 66 5.91 1.76 -20.47
CA GLY A 66 5.21 1.06 -21.55
C GLY A 66 4.24 -0.02 -21.08
N GLU A 67 3.84 -0.91 -21.99
CA GLU A 67 2.99 -2.07 -21.68
C GLU A 67 3.82 -3.18 -21.03
N PHE A 68 4.22 -2.95 -19.78
CA PHE A 68 4.82 -4.00 -18.96
C PHE A 68 3.74 -5.02 -18.57
N ASP A 69 3.90 -6.26 -19.05
CA ASP A 69 3.08 -7.39 -18.62
C ASP A 69 3.83 -8.19 -17.54
N PRO A 70 3.38 -8.17 -16.27
CA PRO A 70 4.00 -8.93 -15.20
C PRO A 70 3.94 -10.46 -15.40
N GLN A 71 3.07 -10.95 -16.28
CA GLN A 71 2.92 -12.37 -16.60
C GLN A 71 3.79 -12.82 -17.78
N ALA A 72 4.46 -11.88 -18.45
CA ALA A 72 5.34 -12.23 -19.56
C ALA A 72 6.55 -13.06 -19.07
N PRO A 73 6.99 -14.10 -19.82
CA PRO A 73 8.04 -15.03 -19.39
C PRO A 73 9.46 -14.46 -19.16
N GLY A 74 9.65 -13.15 -19.06
CA GLY A 74 10.98 -12.52 -18.95
C GLY A 74 11.37 -12.18 -17.51
N LEU A 75 10.74 -11.15 -16.95
CA LEU A 75 11.24 -10.53 -15.71
C LEU A 75 10.95 -11.39 -14.48
N ALA A 76 9.72 -11.91 -14.34
CA ALA A 76 9.35 -12.76 -13.20
C ALA A 76 10.22 -14.03 -13.12
N GLY A 77 10.49 -14.66 -14.27
CA GLY A 77 11.38 -15.82 -14.34
C GLY A 77 12.84 -15.49 -13.99
N THR A 78 13.31 -14.30 -14.37
CA THR A 78 14.66 -13.83 -14.02
C THR A 78 14.79 -13.52 -12.52
N LEU A 79 13.75 -12.95 -11.92
CA LEU A 79 13.72 -12.61 -10.50
C LEU A 79 13.47 -13.82 -9.61
N GLY A 80 12.89 -14.89 -10.14
CA GLY A 80 12.47 -16.06 -9.36
C GLY A 80 11.33 -15.74 -8.39
N ALA A 81 10.56 -14.67 -8.64
CA ALA A 81 9.49 -14.18 -7.79
C ALA A 81 8.28 -13.74 -8.63
N PRO A 82 7.05 -13.89 -8.12
CA PRO A 82 5.85 -13.41 -8.80
C PRO A 82 5.85 -11.87 -8.88
N LEU A 83 5.28 -11.33 -9.96
CA LEU A 83 5.12 -9.89 -10.14
C LEU A 83 3.64 -9.53 -10.16
N SER A 84 3.29 -8.48 -9.43
CA SER A 84 1.93 -7.96 -9.34
C SER A 84 1.90 -6.52 -9.82
N ARG A 85 1.14 -6.26 -10.89
CA ARG A 85 0.87 -4.87 -11.31
C ARG A 85 -0.22 -4.28 -10.43
N ILE A 86 0.18 -3.46 -9.47
CA ILE A 86 -0.71 -2.86 -8.47
C ILE A 86 -1.25 -1.48 -8.87
N GLY A 87 -0.78 -0.87 -9.97
CA GLY A 87 -1.20 0.47 -10.32
C GLY A 87 -0.58 1.05 -11.59
N GLU A 88 -0.58 2.38 -11.65
CA GLU A 88 -0.09 3.17 -12.77
C GLU A 88 0.50 4.51 -12.28
N ILE A 89 1.64 4.90 -12.86
CA ILE A 89 2.25 6.22 -12.67
C ILE A 89 1.56 7.22 -13.59
N LEU A 90 1.27 8.40 -13.05
CA LEU A 90 0.53 9.47 -13.72
C LEU A 90 1.36 10.76 -13.78
N PRO A 91 0.96 11.74 -14.60
CA PRO A 91 1.45 13.11 -14.46
C PRO A 91 1.23 13.64 -13.04
N ALA A 92 2.14 14.49 -12.56
CA ALA A 92 2.00 15.11 -11.22
C ALA A 92 0.69 15.87 -11.03
N SER A 93 0.17 16.48 -12.10
CA SER A 93 -1.10 17.22 -12.11
C SER A 93 -2.30 16.37 -11.72
N ASP A 94 -2.20 15.05 -11.92
CA ASP A 94 -3.33 14.14 -11.77
C ASP A 94 -3.45 13.64 -10.34
N GLY A 95 -2.48 13.95 -9.47
CA GLY A 95 -2.52 13.62 -8.05
C GLY A 95 -2.11 12.19 -7.71
N ARG A 96 -2.43 11.78 -6.49
CA ARG A 96 -1.98 10.50 -5.89
C ARG A 96 -3.17 9.83 -5.22
N TRP A 97 -3.59 8.69 -5.75
CA TRP A 97 -4.89 8.10 -5.42
C TRP A 97 -4.78 6.60 -5.16
N ILE A 98 -5.64 6.13 -4.26
CA ILE A 98 -6.01 4.72 -4.10
C ILE A 98 -7.41 4.53 -4.68
N VAL A 99 -7.59 3.52 -5.51
CA VAL A 99 -8.87 3.06 -6.04
C VAL A 99 -9.26 1.81 -5.28
N GLY A 100 -10.31 1.92 -4.47
CA GLY A 100 -10.87 0.79 -3.73
C GLY A 100 -11.78 -0.08 -4.59
N ARG A 101 -12.22 -1.20 -4.02
CA ARG A 101 -13.21 -2.10 -4.64
C ARG A 101 -14.50 -1.31 -4.96
N GLY A 102 -14.90 -1.31 -6.23
CA GLY A 102 -16.04 -0.52 -6.72
C GLY A 102 -15.68 0.83 -7.36
N GLY A 103 -14.38 1.15 -7.52
CA GLY A 103 -13.91 2.30 -8.27
C GLY A 103 -13.90 3.62 -7.48
N ARG A 104 -14.26 3.58 -6.20
CA ARG A 104 -14.19 4.77 -5.33
C ARG A 104 -12.73 5.15 -5.11
N GLN A 105 -12.42 6.42 -5.39
CA GLN A 105 -11.07 6.96 -5.19
C GLN A 105 -10.96 7.65 -3.82
N ARG A 106 -9.81 7.48 -3.17
CA ARG A 106 -9.39 8.23 -1.98
C ARG A 106 -7.95 8.69 -2.16
N PRO A 107 -7.53 9.80 -1.52
CA PRO A 107 -6.13 10.22 -1.56
C PRO A 107 -5.21 9.11 -1.06
N LEU A 108 -4.08 8.91 -1.74
CA LEU A 108 -3.00 8.08 -1.23
C LEU A 108 -2.37 8.81 -0.05
N THR A 109 -2.66 8.34 1.15
CA THR A 109 -2.09 8.83 2.41
C THR A 109 -1.28 7.72 3.04
N ALA A 110 -0.10 8.03 3.56
CA ALA A 110 0.59 7.15 4.49
C ALA A 110 0.19 7.55 5.90
N PRO A 111 -0.67 6.79 6.60
CA PRO A 111 -0.58 6.75 8.04
C PRO A 111 0.73 6.00 8.33
N GLY A 112 1.88 6.66 8.22
CA GLY A 112 3.17 6.01 8.46
C GLY A 112 3.12 5.22 9.76
N TRP A 113 3.68 4.01 9.75
CA TRP A 113 3.83 3.22 10.95
C TRP A 113 4.71 4.03 11.92
N ASP A 114 4.09 4.54 12.98
CA ASP A 114 4.78 5.28 14.02
C ASP A 114 4.99 4.30 15.17
N HIS A 115 6.25 3.90 15.41
CA HIS A 115 6.66 3.10 16.58
C HIS A 115 6.14 3.68 17.91
N PHE A 116 5.72 4.96 17.92
CA PHE A 116 5.24 5.70 19.07
C PHE A 116 3.77 6.14 19.00
N ARG A 117 2.94 5.61 18.08
CA ARG A 117 1.49 5.85 18.12
C ARG A 117 0.91 5.24 19.40
N ARG A 118 0.89 6.04 20.47
CA ARG A 118 0.09 5.78 21.66
C ARG A 118 -1.36 5.72 21.22
N ALA A 119 -2.00 4.58 21.49
CA ALA A 119 -3.44 4.46 21.43
C ALA A 119 -4.08 5.69 22.12
N PRO A 120 -5.11 6.32 21.54
CA PRO A 120 -5.76 7.45 22.18
C PRO A 120 -6.18 7.03 23.58
N LEU A 121 -5.64 7.72 24.59
CA LEU A 121 -6.08 7.54 25.97
C LEU A 121 -7.56 7.90 25.99
N ASN A 122 -8.38 6.87 26.08
CA ASN A 122 -9.82 7.01 26.19
C ASN A 122 -10.08 7.62 27.56
N ASN A 123 -10.16 8.96 27.62
CA ASN A 123 -10.41 9.69 28.84
C ASN A 123 -11.89 9.50 29.21
N ARG A 124 -12.19 8.34 29.81
CA ARG A 124 -13.45 8.15 30.53
C ARG A 124 -13.39 9.05 31.74
N GLY A 125 -13.97 10.24 31.59
CA GLY A 125 -14.18 11.17 32.68
C GLY A 125 -14.83 10.45 33.85
N THR A 126 -14.12 10.41 34.96
CA THR A 126 -14.69 10.17 36.27
C THR A 126 -15.64 11.33 36.56
N GLY A 127 -16.91 11.15 36.24
CA GLY A 127 -17.98 11.94 36.81
C GLY A 127 -18.19 11.46 38.24
N GLU A 128 -17.59 12.18 39.20
CA GLU A 128 -17.97 12.09 40.60
C GLU A 128 -19.43 12.56 40.75
N GLY A 129 -20.20 11.79 41.50
CA GLY A 129 -21.53 12.11 42.01
C GLY A 129 -21.72 11.40 43.34
#